data_AF-A0A368H9I2-F1
#
_entry.id   AF-A0A368H9I2-F1
#
_cell.length_a   1.000
_cell.length_b   1.000
_cell.length_c   1.000
_cell.angle_alpha   90.00
_cell.angle_beta   90.00
_cell.angle_gamma   90.00
#
_symmetry.space_group_name_H-M   'P 1'
#
loop_
_entity.id
_entity.type
_entity.pdbx_description
1 polymer ?
#
loop_
_entity_poly.entity_id
_entity_poly.type
_entity_poly.pdbx_seq_one_letter_code
_entity_poly.pdbx_strand_id
1 'polypeptide(L)'
;MKVPPINLIETDNRKPKSTPCQAGVGRSGTMVALEMCLMTIANTRPIDIHGIVSSLRRCRALAVQSLEQYLSLYKLVLQFGEQNGCLSAEEVGSFYRVLQAARY
;
A
#
# COMPACT_ATOMS: atom_id res chain seq x y z
N MET A 1 33.80 -16.12 48.82
CA MET A 1 33.95 -16.02 47.34
C MET A 1 32.64 -16.41 46.68
N LYS A 2 31.82 -15.43 46.28
CA LYS A 2 30.67 -15.63 45.38
C LYS A 2 30.35 -14.28 44.77
N VAL A 3 30.75 -14.10 43.50
CA VAL A 3 30.39 -12.94 42.70
C VAL A 3 28.88 -12.93 42.44
N PRO A 4 28.19 -11.78 42.47
CA PRO A 4 26.79 -11.71 42.09
C PRO A 4 26.65 -11.67 40.56
N PRO A 5 25.64 -12.33 39.96
CA PRO A 5 25.33 -12.11 38.56
C PRO A 5 24.65 -10.75 38.36
N ILE A 6 25.11 -10.05 37.33
CA ILE A 6 24.61 -8.78 36.81
C ILE A 6 23.16 -9.00 36.33
N ASN A 7 22.19 -8.49 37.09
CA ASN A 7 20.84 -8.27 36.55
C ASN A 7 20.81 -6.89 35.91
N LEU A 8 20.99 -6.89 34.59
CA LEU A 8 20.74 -5.73 33.76
C LEU A 8 19.22 -5.54 33.59
N ILE A 9 18.85 -4.28 33.51
CA ILE A 9 17.59 -3.70 33.02
C ILE A 9 16.48 -3.50 34.07
N GLU A 10 16.62 -2.34 34.72
CA GLU A 10 15.58 -1.46 35.26
C GLU A 10 14.28 -1.50 34.44
N THR A 11 13.19 -2.01 35.04
CA THR A 11 11.83 -1.82 34.53
C THR A 11 11.12 -0.83 35.43
N ASP A 12 11.34 0.45 35.19
CA ASP A 12 10.41 1.50 35.59
C ASP A 12 10.19 2.42 34.38
N ASN A 13 8.97 2.46 33.85
CA ASN A 13 8.12 3.64 34.01
C ASN A 13 6.80 3.46 33.25
N ARG A 14 5.72 3.79 33.95
CA ARG A 14 4.34 3.76 33.48
C ARG A 14 4.12 4.76 32.35
N LYS A 15 4.06 4.25 31.12
CA LYS A 15 3.18 4.76 30.06
C LYS A 15 2.64 3.51 29.36
N PRO A 16 1.36 3.43 28.98
CA PRO A 16 1.00 2.41 28.01
C PRO A 16 1.77 2.81 26.76
N LYS A 17 2.91 2.17 26.53
CA LYS A 17 3.43 2.02 25.20
C LYS A 17 2.32 1.25 24.52
N SER A 18 1.41 1.98 23.89
CA SER A 18 0.73 1.51 22.71
C SER A 18 1.86 1.05 21.79
N THR A 19 2.28 -0.21 21.97
CA THR A 19 2.81 -1.01 20.89
C THR A 19 1.92 -0.66 19.72
N PRO A 20 2.44 -0.11 18.62
CA PRO A 20 1.62 0.07 17.44
C PRO A 20 1.16 -1.34 17.11
N CYS A 21 -0.08 -1.65 17.51
CA CYS A 21 -0.78 -2.84 17.10
C CYS A 21 -0.51 -2.88 15.61
N GLN A 22 0.04 -3.99 15.14
CA GLN A 22 0.17 -4.26 13.73
C GLN A 22 -1.18 -3.93 13.11
N ALA A 23 -1.27 -2.75 12.51
CA ALA A 23 -2.49 -2.25 11.92
C ALA A 23 -2.66 -3.06 10.64
N GLY A 24 -3.15 -4.29 10.79
CA GLY A 24 -3.51 -5.21 9.71
C GLY A 24 -4.60 -4.64 8.79
N VAL A 25 -5.08 -3.43 9.08
CA VAL A 25 -6.01 -2.68 8.25
C VAL A 25 -5.28 -1.97 7.09
N GLY A 26 -4.06 -1.47 7.31
CA GLY A 26 -3.33 -0.65 6.32
C GLY A 26 -2.68 -1.45 5.18
N ARG A 27 -2.15 -2.65 5.47
CA ARG A 27 -1.53 -3.52 4.44
C ARG A 27 -2.56 -4.28 3.61
N SER A 28 -3.67 -4.71 4.23
CA SER A 28 -4.76 -5.36 3.49
C SER A 28 -5.49 -4.39 2.55
N GLY A 29 -5.64 -3.12 2.91
CA GLY A 29 -6.31 -2.14 2.04
C GLY A 29 -5.62 -1.94 0.70
N THR A 30 -4.28 -1.91 0.68
CA THR A 30 -3.49 -1.78 -0.55
C THR A 30 -3.49 -3.06 -1.38
N MET A 31 -3.46 -4.24 -0.76
CA MET A 31 -3.61 -5.51 -1.49
C MET A 31 -4.98 -5.63 -2.15
N VAL A 32 -6.06 -5.27 -1.46
CA VAL A 32 -7.43 -5.29 -2.04
C VAL A 32 -7.55 -4.28 -3.18
N ALA A 33 -6.93 -3.11 -3.06
CA ALA A 33 -6.88 -2.12 -4.15
C ALA A 33 -6.17 -2.68 -5.38
N LEU A 34 -5.03 -3.34 -5.18
CA LEU A 34 -4.29 -4.00 -6.25
C LEU A 34 -5.11 -5.13 -6.88
N GLU A 35 -5.73 -5.98 -6.08
CA GLU A 35 -6.55 -7.09 -6.58
C GLU A 35 -7.72 -6.60 -7.44
N MET A 36 -8.40 -5.53 -7.01
CA MET A 36 -9.45 -4.91 -7.84
C MET A 36 -8.89 -4.30 -9.13
N CYS A 37 -7.69 -3.71 -9.09
CA CYS A 37 -7.01 -3.25 -10.30
C CYS A 37 -6.77 -4.42 -11.27
N LEU A 38 -6.21 -5.53 -10.79
CA LEU A 38 -5.94 -6.73 -11.59
C LEU A 38 -7.22 -7.35 -12.15
N MET A 39 -8.29 -7.44 -11.34
CA MET A 39 -9.60 -7.88 -11.82
C MET A 39 -10.17 -6.96 -12.90
N THR A 40 -9.95 -5.65 -12.81
CA THR A 40 -10.42 -4.70 -13.83
C THR A 40 -9.71 -4.91 -15.17
N ILE A 41 -8.39 -5.12 -15.13
CA ILE A 41 -7.58 -5.48 -16.30
C ILE A 41 -8.05 -6.82 -16.89
N ALA A 42 -8.29 -7.83 -16.04
CA ALA A 42 -8.79 -9.14 -16.48
C ALA A 42 -10.18 -9.06 -17.14
N ASN A 43 -11.02 -8.13 -16.71
CA ASN A 43 -12.31 -7.84 -17.34
C ASN A 43 -12.20 -6.97 -18.60
N THR A 44 -10.99 -6.73 -19.11
CA THR A 44 -10.73 -5.92 -20.32
C THR A 44 -11.32 -4.50 -20.23
N ARG A 45 -11.41 -3.97 -19.00
CA ARG A 45 -11.93 -2.62 -18.73
C ARG A 45 -10.79 -1.64 -18.50
N PRO A 46 -10.98 -0.37 -18.90
CA PRO A 46 -10.02 0.68 -18.57
C PRO A 46 -9.89 0.79 -17.06
N ILE A 47 -8.64 0.78 -16.59
CA ILE A 47 -8.33 0.76 -15.17
C ILE A 47 -8.27 2.18 -14.61
N ASP A 48 -9.19 2.51 -13.70
CA ASP A 48 -9.20 3.77 -12.94
C ASP A 48 -8.78 3.55 -11.49
N ILE A 49 -7.48 3.70 -11.22
CA ILE A 49 -6.91 3.52 -9.86
C ILE A 49 -7.51 4.55 -8.88
N HIS A 50 -7.79 5.77 -9.32
CA HIS A 50 -8.40 6.79 -8.47
C HIS A 50 -9.85 6.40 -8.09
N GLY A 51 -10.66 5.97 -9.07
CA GLY A 51 -12.02 5.49 -8.85
C GLY A 51 -12.07 4.24 -7.96
N ILE A 52 -11.13 3.31 -8.14
CA ILE A 52 -11.00 2.10 -7.31
C ILE A 52 -10.68 2.49 -5.86
N VAL A 53 -9.66 3.34 -5.63
CA VAL A 53 -9.28 3.78 -4.28
C VAL A 53 -10.40 4.59 -3.62
N SER A 54 -11.08 5.47 -4.36
CA SER A 54 -12.22 6.25 -3.87
C SER A 54 -13.40 5.36 -3.47
N SER A 55 -13.70 4.33 -4.26
CA SER A 55 -14.73 3.34 -3.95
C SER A 55 -14.35 2.45 -2.76
N LEU A 56 -13.08 2.05 -2.67
CA LEU A 56 -12.54 1.34 -1.51
C LEU A 56 -12.70 2.13 -0.22
N ARG A 57 -12.38 3.42 -0.24
CA ARG A 57 -12.52 4.30 0.92
C ARG A 57 -13.98 4.46 1.35
N ARG A 58 -14.95 4.32 0.44
CA ARG A 58 -16.39 4.27 0.76
C ARG A 58 -16.80 2.96 1.42
N CYS A 59 -16.28 1.82 0.97
CA CYS A 59 -16.63 0.51 1.53
C CYS A 59 -15.84 0.15 2.80
N ARG A 60 -14.59 0.61 2.91
CA ARG A 60 -13.70 0.37 4.05
C ARG A 60 -12.87 1.63 4.28
N ALA A 61 -13.25 2.40 5.29
CA ALA A 61 -12.51 3.58 5.70
C ALA A 61 -11.03 3.22 5.94
N LEU A 62 -10.13 4.14 5.55
CA LEU A 62 -8.67 4.04 5.72
C LEU A 62 -7.90 3.14 4.72
N ALA A 63 -8.47 2.82 3.56
CA ALA A 63 -7.72 2.22 2.45
C ALA A 63 -6.80 3.25 1.77
N VAL A 64 -5.52 2.89 1.58
CA VAL A 64 -4.47 3.72 0.95
C VAL A 64 -4.33 5.08 1.64
N GLN A 65 -3.67 5.11 2.81
CA GLN A 65 -3.59 6.31 3.65
C GLN A 65 -2.42 7.23 3.27
N SER A 66 -1.38 6.67 2.65
CA SER A 66 -0.18 7.40 2.26
C SER A 66 -0.10 7.55 0.75
N LEU A 67 0.44 8.69 0.30
CA LEU A 67 0.81 8.91 -1.09
C LEU A 67 1.73 7.80 -1.61
N GLU A 68 2.66 7.32 -0.78
CA GLU A 68 3.57 6.24 -1.16
C GLU A 68 2.83 4.94 -1.47
N GLN A 69 1.76 4.62 -0.74
CA GLN A 69 0.93 3.45 -1.01
C GLN A 69 0.14 3.62 -2.32
N TYR A 70 -0.33 4.83 -2.59
CA TYR A 70 -1.01 5.16 -3.84
C TYR A 70 -0.05 5.03 -5.04
N LEU A 71 1.16 5.58 -4.95
CA LEU A 71 2.18 5.43 -5.99
C LEU A 71 2.63 3.98 -6.17
N SER A 72 2.67 3.20 -5.09
CA SER A 72 2.98 1.78 -5.16
C SER A 72 1.93 1.01 -5.98
N LEU A 73 0.64 1.38 -5.89
CA LEU A 73 -0.40 0.78 -6.75
C LEU A 73 -0.14 1.05 -8.23
N TYR A 74 0.16 2.30 -8.59
CA TYR A 74 0.49 2.66 -9.98
C TYR A 74 1.69 1.86 -10.51
N LYS A 75 2.75 1.74 -9.70
CA LYS A 75 3.95 0.96 -10.07
C LYS A 75 3.64 -0.53 -10.27
N LEU A 76 2.88 -1.13 -9.36
CA LEU A 76 2.54 -2.56 -9.43
C LEU A 76 1.62 -2.86 -10.61
N VAL A 77 0.66 -1.99 -10.90
CA VAL A 77 -0.22 -2.10 -12.08
C VAL A 77 0.58 -1.98 -13.37
N LEU A 78 1.49 -1.00 -13.46
CA LEU A 78 2.41 -0.86 -14.59
C LEU A 78 3.25 -2.11 -14.80
N GLN A 79 3.90 -2.58 -13.74
CA GLN A 79 4.76 -3.76 -13.78
C GLN A 79 3.98 -5.01 -14.21
N PHE A 80 2.76 -5.20 -13.68
CA PHE A 80 1.89 -6.30 -14.08
C PHE A 80 1.47 -6.18 -15.55
N GLY A 81 1.10 -4.99 -16.00
CA GLY A 81 0.68 -4.72 -17.37
C GLY A 81 1.79 -4.92 -18.39
N GLU A 82 3.02 -4.50 -18.08
CA GLU A 82 4.20 -4.72 -18.92
C GLU A 82 4.56 -6.21 -19.01
N GLN A 83 4.46 -6.96 -17.90
CA GLN A 83 4.75 -8.40 -17.88
C GLN A 83 3.73 -9.24 -18.65
N ASN A 84 2.46 -8.87 -18.59
CA ASN A 84 1.37 -9.64 -19.21
C ASN A 84 0.94 -9.07 -20.58
N GLY A 85 1.51 -7.94 -21.00
CA GLY A 85 1.14 -7.27 -22.26
C GLY A 85 -0.33 -6.85 -22.32
N CYS A 86 -0.95 -6.56 -21.17
CA CYS A 86 -2.40 -6.31 -21.06
C CYS A 86 -2.78 -4.83 -20.90
N LEU A 87 -1.78 -3.92 -20.91
CA LEU A 87 -2.01 -2.47 -20.97
C LEU A 87 -1.56 -1.91 -22.32
N SER A 88 -2.32 -0.96 -22.86
CA SER A 88 -1.93 -0.23 -24.06
C SER A 88 -0.84 0.80 -23.76
N ALA A 89 -0.05 1.17 -24.77
CA ALA A 89 0.99 2.21 -24.65
C ALA A 89 0.43 3.56 -24.16
N GLU A 90 -0.83 3.85 -24.49
CA GLU A 90 -1.53 5.06 -24.06
C GLU A 90 -1.85 5.05 -22.55
N GLU A 91 -2.26 3.90 -22.03
CA GLU A 91 -2.54 3.69 -20.61
C GLU A 91 -1.25 3.75 -19.80
N VAL A 92 -0.21 3.06 -20.29
CA VAL A 92 1.15 3.08 -19.73
C VAL A 92 1.67 4.51 -19.65
N GLY A 93 1.55 5.29 -20.73
CA GLY A 93 1.96 6.70 -20.76
C GLY A 93 1.20 7.57 -19.76
N SER A 94 -0.11 7.33 -19.60
CA SER A 94 -0.94 8.02 -18.62
C SER A 94 -0.49 7.72 -17.18
N PHE A 95 -0.16 6.47 -16.87
CA PHE A 95 0.37 6.09 -15.57
C PHE A 95 1.74 6.71 -15.26
N TYR A 96 2.65 6.74 -16.24
CA TYR A 96 3.96 7.38 -16.08
C TYR A 96 3.84 8.89 -15.82
N ARG A 97 2.89 9.58 -16.46
CA ARG A 97 2.64 11.02 -16.19
C ARG A 97 2.24 11.26 -14.73
N VAL A 98 1.37 10.42 -14.18
CA VAL A 98 0.95 10.53 -12.76
C VAL A 98 2.14 10.26 -11.83
N LEU A 99 2.94 9.24 -12.11
CA LEU A 99 4.13 8.91 -11.31
C LEU A 99 5.21 10.01 -11.36
N GLN A 100 5.38 10.68 -12.50
CA GLN A 100 6.29 11.82 -12.64
C GLN A 100 5.76 13.05 -11.89
N ALA A 101 4.46 13.35 -12.01
CA ALA A 101 3.84 14.48 -11.33
C ALA A 101 3.93 14.37 -9.79
N ALA A 102 3.88 13.15 -9.25
CA ALA A 102 3.98 12.91 -7.81
C ALA A 102 5.42 12.93 -7.26
N ARG A 103 6.43 13.11 -8.11
CA ARG A 103 7.85 13.18 -7.72
C ARG A 103 8.37 14.60 -7.49
N TYR A 104 7.52 15.62 -7.65
CA TYR A 104 7.84 17.05 -7.47
C TYR A 104 7.07 17.66 -6.31
#